data_AF-A0A7W0TJU9-F1
#
_entry.id   AF-A0A7W0TJU9-F1
#
_cell.length_a   1.000
_cell.length_b   1.000
_cell.length_c   1.000
_cell.angle_alpha   90.00
_cell.angle_beta   90.00
_cell.angle_gamma   90.00
#
_symmetry.space_group_name_H-M   'P 1'
#
loop_
_entity.id
_entity.type
_entity.pdbx_description
1 polymer ?
#
loop_
_entity_poly.entity_id
_entity_poly.type
_entity_poly.pdbx_seq_one_letter_code
_entity_poly.pdbx_strand_id
1 'polypeptide(L)'
;MPNPGQPALAAVPGVAALQAAVALPLWPLWAGVAVLVAIWVSGTSRSARAALVPAAAGAAWIAFVALMAQAGFSGEPRYALPGAGLIALSGAVGLVFVARTLAVAAPLGDPRGRLQSVATLAVVVLVTLAAAPRIADLPTLRSEQAYQWRLAGDLADAVAAAGGADAVLACGRPYVGRLRGPLMAYRIGVAKHVVEPDDPPRPPGMVFRSALRDASSPAPDAPPQFAEIARAGTWQVLAACNGAIGA
;
A
#
# COMPACT_ATOMS: atom_id res chain seq x y z
N MET A 1 -12.34 6.32 -10.81
CA MET A 1 -12.78 4.93 -10.62
C MET A 1 -12.28 4.42 -9.26
N PRO A 2 -13.18 4.03 -8.36
CA PRO A 2 -12.89 3.21 -7.18
C PRO A 2 -11.99 2.02 -7.47
N ASN A 3 -11.01 1.73 -6.60
CA ASN A 3 -10.30 0.46 -6.64
C ASN A 3 -11.28 -0.67 -6.24
N PRO A 4 -11.37 -1.79 -6.99
CA PRO A 4 -12.23 -2.90 -6.60
C PRO A 4 -11.93 -3.37 -5.17
N GLY A 5 -12.97 -3.56 -4.36
CA GLY A 5 -12.85 -3.95 -2.95
C GLY A 5 -12.46 -2.82 -1.99
N GLN A 6 -12.39 -1.55 -2.43
CA GLN A 6 -12.13 -0.45 -1.51
C GLN A 6 -13.30 -0.20 -0.54
N PRO A 7 -13.04 0.25 0.70
CA PRO A 7 -14.08 0.54 1.69
C PRO A 7 -15.21 1.46 1.19
N ALA A 8 -14.90 2.43 0.34
CA ALA A 8 -15.90 3.33 -0.26
C ALA A 8 -16.96 2.64 -1.14
N LEU A 9 -16.79 1.37 -1.49
CA LEU A 9 -17.79 0.58 -2.23
C LEU A 9 -18.69 -0.27 -1.31
N ALA A 10 -18.41 -0.32 -0.01
CA ALA A 10 -19.20 -1.09 0.94
C ALA A 10 -20.53 -0.40 1.28
N ALA A 11 -21.50 -1.16 1.80
CA ALA A 11 -22.78 -0.62 2.26
C ALA A 11 -22.62 0.44 3.37
N VAL A 12 -21.61 0.27 4.24
CA VAL A 12 -21.23 1.24 5.28
C VAL A 12 -19.73 1.50 5.19
N PRO A 13 -19.28 2.47 4.37
CA PRO A 13 -17.86 2.70 4.09
C PRO A 13 -17.00 2.94 5.33
N GLY A 14 -17.51 3.69 6.31
CA GLY A 14 -16.78 3.95 7.55
C GLY A 14 -16.49 2.68 8.34
N VAL A 15 -17.45 1.74 8.42
CA VAL A 15 -17.27 0.46 9.11
C VAL A 15 -16.27 -0.42 8.37
N ALA A 16 -16.35 -0.48 7.04
CA ALA A 16 -15.39 -1.23 6.22
C ALA A 16 -13.95 -0.69 6.39
N ALA A 17 -13.79 0.64 6.44
CA ALA A 17 -12.49 1.27 6.69
C ALA A 17 -11.96 0.95 8.09
N LEU A 18 -12.82 0.97 9.12
CA LEU A 18 -12.46 0.57 10.49
C LEU A 18 -12.03 -0.90 10.57
N GLN A 19 -12.79 -1.80 9.95
CA GLN A 19 -12.47 -3.23 9.93
C GLN A 19 -11.11 -3.48 9.26
N ALA A 20 -10.86 -2.83 8.13
CA ALA A 20 -9.58 -2.95 7.44
C ALA A 20 -8.42 -2.37 8.28
N ALA A 21 -8.65 -1.28 9.02
CA ALA A 21 -7.67 -0.69 9.90
C ALA A 21 -7.36 -1.55 11.14
N VAL A 22 -8.37 -2.19 11.76
CA VAL A 22 -8.20 -3.09 12.91
C VAL A 22 -7.37 -4.32 12.55
N ALA A 23 -7.44 -4.76 11.30
CA ALA A 23 -6.62 -5.85 10.78
C ALA A 23 -5.15 -5.45 10.53
N LEU A 24 -4.78 -4.17 10.59
CA LEU A 24 -3.40 -3.73 10.31
C LEU A 24 -2.42 -4.15 11.42
N PRO A 25 -2.65 -3.87 12.72
CA PRO A 25 -1.76 -4.37 13.77
C PRO A 25 -1.82 -5.90 13.89
N LEU A 26 -0.70 -6.51 14.27
CA LEU A 26 -0.70 -7.92 14.64
C LEU A 26 -1.53 -8.11 15.92
N TRP A 27 -2.32 -9.17 15.99
CA TRP A 27 -3.21 -9.44 17.13
C TRP A 27 -2.52 -9.42 18.51
N PRO A 28 -1.24 -9.84 18.70
CA PRO A 28 -0.61 -9.75 20.01
C PRO A 28 -0.42 -8.29 20.48
N LEU A 29 -0.32 -7.34 19.55
CA LEU A 29 -0.18 -5.93 19.89
C LEU A 29 -1.48 -5.37 20.47
N TRP A 30 -2.64 -5.84 19.99
CA TRP A 30 -3.93 -5.53 20.63
C TRP A 30 -4.00 -6.06 22.06
N ALA A 31 -3.49 -7.27 22.32
CA ALA A 31 -3.40 -7.80 23.68
C ALA A 31 -2.52 -6.93 24.58
N GLY A 32 -1.39 -6.42 24.06
CA GLY A 32 -0.57 -5.46 24.78
C GLY A 32 -1.29 -4.15 25.13
N VAL A 33 -2.07 -3.59 24.20
CA VAL A 33 -2.91 -2.40 24.49
C VAL A 33 -3.92 -2.72 25.59
N ALA A 34 -4.57 -3.88 25.55
CA ALA A 34 -5.52 -4.30 26.57
C ALA A 34 -4.87 -4.40 27.97
N VAL A 35 -3.63 -4.90 28.05
CA VAL A 35 -2.84 -4.91 29.30
C VAL A 35 -2.61 -3.50 29.84
N LEU A 36 -2.22 -2.55 28.98
CA LEU A 36 -2.04 -1.16 29.41
C LEU A 36 -3.34 -0.54 29.93
N VAL A 37 -4.48 -0.82 29.27
CA VAL A 37 -5.80 -0.37 29.73
C VAL A 37 -6.14 -0.96 31.10
N ALA A 38 -5.91 -2.26 31.30
CA ALA A 38 -6.16 -2.92 32.59
C ALA A 38 -5.31 -2.31 33.72
N ILE A 39 -4.02 -2.06 33.48
CA ILE A 39 -3.12 -1.40 34.43
C ILE A 39 -3.61 0.02 34.73
N TRP A 40 -4.02 0.78 33.71
CA TRP A 40 -4.54 2.14 33.91
C TRP A 40 -5.84 2.16 34.73
N VAL A 41 -6.82 1.30 34.42
CA VAL A 41 -8.10 1.22 35.12
C VAL A 41 -7.93 0.79 36.59
N SER A 42 -6.93 -0.04 36.89
CA SER A 42 -6.60 -0.39 38.28
C SER A 42 -6.04 0.78 39.11
N GLY A 43 -5.74 1.92 38.48
CA GLY A 43 -5.22 3.12 39.16
C GLY A 43 -3.74 3.03 39.54
N THR A 44 -3.02 2.01 39.08
CA THR A 44 -1.71 1.62 39.63
C THR A 44 -0.51 2.28 38.94
N SER A 45 -0.65 2.92 37.78
CA SER A 45 0.50 3.45 37.03
C SER A 45 0.23 4.66 36.13
N ARG A 46 0.93 5.77 36.40
CA ARG A 46 1.00 6.93 35.46
C ARG A 46 1.67 6.55 34.13
N SER A 47 2.62 5.63 34.17
CA SER A 47 3.35 5.18 32.99
C SER A 47 2.45 4.44 32.00
N ALA A 48 1.47 3.66 32.47
CA ALA A 48 0.49 3.02 31.60
C ALA A 48 -0.38 4.05 30.88
N ARG A 49 -0.80 5.11 31.58
CA ARG A 49 -1.55 6.22 30.97
C ARG A 49 -0.74 6.93 29.89
N ALA A 50 0.53 7.23 30.15
CA ALA A 50 1.43 7.83 29.15
C ALA A 50 1.63 6.91 27.94
N ALA A 51 1.80 5.60 28.17
CA ALA A 51 1.96 4.61 27.12
C ALA A 51 0.70 4.39 26.24
N LEU A 52 -0.49 4.78 26.72
CA LEU A 52 -1.74 4.74 25.95
C LEU A 52 -1.97 5.98 25.08
N VAL A 53 -1.23 7.07 25.29
CA VAL A 53 -1.39 8.31 24.49
C VAL A 53 -1.20 8.06 22.99
N PRO A 54 -0.16 7.33 22.53
CA PRO A 54 -0.01 7.00 21.12
C PRO A 54 -1.19 6.17 20.59
N ALA A 55 -1.62 5.13 21.29
CA ALA A 55 -2.79 4.33 20.89
C ALA A 55 -4.06 5.18 20.77
N ALA A 56 -4.31 6.11 21.70
CA ALA A 56 -5.47 7.00 21.65
C ALA A 56 -5.39 7.95 20.43
N ALA A 57 -4.23 8.55 20.17
CA ALA A 57 -4.00 9.36 18.98
C ALA A 57 -4.16 8.55 17.69
N GLY A 58 -3.66 7.30 17.67
CA GLY A 58 -3.80 6.39 16.54
C GLY A 58 -5.25 5.96 16.30
N ALA A 59 -6.01 5.68 17.35
CA ALA A 59 -7.44 5.38 17.27
C ALA A 59 -8.23 6.59 16.75
N ALA A 60 -7.92 7.80 17.23
CA ALA A 60 -8.53 9.03 16.72
C ALA A 60 -8.24 9.25 15.23
N TRP A 61 -7.00 9.00 14.79
CA TRP A 61 -6.62 9.06 13.38
C TRP A 61 -7.39 8.05 12.53
N ILE A 62 -7.50 6.79 12.98
CA ILE A 62 -8.28 5.75 12.28
C ILE A 62 -9.75 6.13 12.20
N ALA A 63 -10.33 6.65 13.28
CA ALA A 63 -11.71 7.15 13.29
C ALA A 63 -11.89 8.30 12.29
N PHE A 64 -10.94 9.22 12.19
CA PHE A 64 -10.96 10.28 11.18
C PHE A 64 -10.93 9.73 9.75
N VAL A 65 -10.06 8.76 9.45
CA VAL A 65 -10.03 8.09 8.13
C VAL A 65 -11.35 7.39 7.81
N ALA A 66 -11.97 6.76 8.80
CA ALA A 66 -13.28 6.12 8.65
C ALA A 66 -14.41 7.14 8.38
N LEU A 67 -14.39 8.29 9.05
CA LEU A 67 -15.32 9.39 8.78
C LEU A 67 -15.14 9.94 7.37
N MET A 68 -13.89 10.10 6.91
CA MET A 68 -13.59 10.48 5.54
C MET A 68 -14.11 9.43 4.55
N ALA A 69 -13.96 8.14 4.84
CA ALA A 69 -14.53 7.08 4.02
C ALA A 69 -16.06 7.18 3.92
N GLN A 70 -16.72 7.45 5.05
CA GLN A 70 -18.17 7.67 5.09
C GLN A 70 -18.60 8.93 4.30
N ALA A 71 -17.73 9.93 4.21
CA ALA A 71 -17.93 11.15 3.42
C ALA A 71 -17.59 10.99 1.92
N GLY A 72 -17.29 9.78 1.45
CA GLY A 72 -17.05 9.48 0.02
C GLY A 72 -15.58 9.47 -0.41
N PHE A 73 -14.64 9.60 0.53
CA PHE A 73 -13.22 9.33 0.25
C PHE A 73 -12.96 7.82 0.21
N SER A 74 -11.84 7.37 -0.36
CA SER A 74 -11.64 5.94 -0.65
C SER A 74 -11.57 5.03 0.60
N GLY A 75 -11.13 5.57 1.75
CA GLY A 75 -11.00 4.83 3.00
C GLY A 75 -9.92 3.74 3.00
N GLU A 76 -8.99 3.76 2.05
CA GLU A 76 -8.02 2.67 1.88
C GLU A 76 -7.12 2.47 3.13
N PRO A 77 -6.72 1.21 3.44
CA PRO A 77 -5.95 0.90 4.65
C PRO A 77 -4.62 1.67 4.77
N ARG A 78 -4.02 2.06 3.64
CA ARG A 78 -2.79 2.86 3.62
C ARG A 78 -2.92 4.20 4.37
N TYR A 79 -4.12 4.78 4.42
CA TYR A 79 -4.35 6.01 5.16
C TYR A 79 -4.47 5.78 6.67
N ALA A 80 -4.81 4.56 7.09
CA ALA A 80 -4.89 4.17 8.50
C ALA A 80 -3.53 3.69 9.08
N LEU A 81 -2.53 3.43 8.22
CA LEU A 81 -1.21 2.94 8.64
C LEU A 81 -0.52 3.78 9.74
N PRO A 82 -0.52 5.12 9.70
CA PRO A 82 0.07 5.91 10.77
C PRO A 82 -0.60 5.65 12.13
N GLY A 83 -1.93 5.60 12.15
CA GLY A 83 -2.69 5.31 13.37
C GLY A 83 -2.47 3.89 13.89
N ALA A 84 -2.45 2.91 12.98
CA ALA A 84 -2.13 1.52 13.32
C ALA A 84 -0.71 1.38 13.88
N GLY A 85 0.26 2.15 13.37
CA GLY A 85 1.63 2.19 13.88
C GLY A 85 1.72 2.70 15.32
N LEU A 86 0.96 3.75 15.67
CA LEU A 86 0.91 4.26 17.04
C LEU A 86 0.27 3.26 18.02
N ILE A 87 -0.80 2.58 17.59
CA ILE A 87 -1.43 1.50 18.36
C ILE A 87 -0.46 0.35 18.57
N ALA A 88 0.26 -0.05 17.51
CA ALA A 88 1.28 -1.10 17.56
C ALA A 88 2.41 -0.76 18.56
N LEU A 89 2.87 0.50 18.60
CA LEU A 89 3.87 0.98 19.55
C LEU A 89 3.39 0.82 21.00
N SER A 90 2.19 1.31 21.32
CA SER A 90 1.58 1.12 22.65
C SER A 90 1.40 -0.37 22.98
N GLY A 91 0.97 -1.17 22.00
CA GLY A 91 0.83 -2.62 22.14
C GLY A 91 2.14 -3.30 22.54
N ALA A 92 3.24 -2.97 21.85
CA ALA A 92 4.56 -3.49 22.17
C ALA A 92 5.00 -3.13 23.61
N VAL A 93 4.75 -1.89 24.04
CA VAL A 93 5.02 -1.47 25.43
C VAL A 93 4.22 -2.31 26.43
N GLY A 94 2.94 -2.55 26.17
CA GLY A 94 2.10 -3.40 27.02
C GLY A 94 2.61 -4.84 27.14
N LEU A 95 3.08 -5.43 26.03
CA LEU A 95 3.71 -6.77 26.06
C LEU A 95 5.00 -6.79 26.90
N VAL A 96 5.79 -5.71 26.90
CA VAL A 96 6.96 -5.59 27.78
C VAL A 96 6.56 -5.53 29.25
N PHE A 97 5.45 -4.85 29.59
CA PHE A 97 4.92 -4.88 30.95
C PHE A 97 4.56 -6.31 31.39
N VAL A 98 3.92 -7.10 30.53
CA VAL A 98 3.64 -8.53 30.81
C VAL A 98 4.92 -9.32 31.07
N ALA A 99 5.93 -9.18 30.20
CA ALA A 99 7.18 -9.91 30.36
C ALA A 99 7.90 -9.55 31.66
N ARG A 100 7.81 -8.28 32.11
CA ARG A 100 8.39 -7.80 33.37
C ARG A 100 7.61 -8.28 34.59
N THR A 101 6.28 -8.23 34.58
CA THR A 101 5.47 -8.66 35.75
C THR A 101 5.58 -10.15 35.99
N LEU A 102 5.59 -10.97 34.92
CA LEU A 102 5.82 -12.41 35.02
C LEU A 102 7.21 -12.74 35.60
N ALA A 103 8.21 -11.88 35.43
CA ALA A 103 9.53 -12.06 36.02
C ALA A 103 9.61 -11.75 37.53
N VAL A 104 8.72 -10.89 38.05
CA VAL A 104 8.73 -10.43 39.46
C VAL A 104 8.00 -11.41 40.40
N ALA A 105 7.08 -12.23 39.88
CA ALA A 105 6.31 -13.19 40.68
C ALA A 105 7.09 -14.48 41.09
N ALA A 106 8.39 -14.58 40.78
CA ALA A 106 9.20 -15.76 41.06
C ALA A 106 9.88 -15.70 42.45
N PRO A 107 9.75 -16.76 43.29
CA PRO A 107 10.31 -16.78 44.64
C PRO A 107 11.85 -16.68 44.69
N LEU A 108 12.34 -16.15 45.81
CA LEU A 108 13.75 -15.82 46.12
C LEU A 108 14.64 -17.08 46.18
N GLY A 109 15.31 -17.41 45.08
CA GLY A 109 16.33 -18.48 44.99
C GLY A 109 17.08 -18.54 43.65
N ASP A 110 17.23 -17.39 43.00
CA ASP A 110 17.92 -17.00 41.74
C ASP A 110 17.89 -17.84 40.43
N PRO A 111 16.70 -18.20 39.90
CA PRO A 111 16.44 -18.48 38.48
C PRO A 111 15.82 -17.27 37.73
N ARG A 112 16.03 -16.04 38.23
CA ARG A 112 15.27 -14.83 37.81
C ARG A 112 15.59 -14.32 36.43
N GLY A 113 16.88 -14.33 36.06
CA GLY A 113 17.29 -14.03 34.69
C GLY A 113 16.68 -15.03 33.70
N ARG A 114 16.50 -16.29 34.11
CA ARG A 114 15.96 -17.35 33.25
C ARG A 114 14.48 -17.17 32.98
N LEU A 115 13.67 -16.87 33.99
CA LEU A 115 12.22 -16.67 33.79
C LEU A 115 11.93 -15.42 32.97
N GLN A 116 12.63 -14.31 33.23
CA GLN A 116 12.52 -13.10 32.42
C GLN A 116 12.93 -13.35 30.96
N SER A 117 14.01 -14.10 30.75
CA SER A 117 14.46 -14.51 29.41
C SER A 117 13.42 -15.39 28.71
N VAL A 118 12.81 -16.34 29.43
CA VAL A 118 11.74 -17.21 28.89
C VAL A 118 10.49 -16.41 28.55
N ALA A 119 10.03 -15.49 29.40
CA ALA A 119 8.85 -14.67 29.14
C ALA A 119 9.09 -13.70 27.96
N THR A 120 10.27 -13.08 27.91
CA THR A 120 10.66 -12.24 26.78
C THR A 120 10.73 -13.06 25.49
N LEU A 121 11.35 -14.24 25.54
CA LEU A 121 11.41 -15.16 24.42
C LEU A 121 10.01 -15.60 23.97
N ALA A 122 9.11 -15.89 24.90
CA ALA A 122 7.73 -16.27 24.58
C ALA A 122 6.97 -15.14 23.87
N VAL A 123 7.12 -13.89 24.32
CA VAL A 123 6.56 -12.71 23.64
C VAL A 123 7.16 -12.56 22.24
N VAL A 124 8.48 -12.67 22.10
CA VAL A 124 9.17 -12.60 20.80
C VAL A 124 8.69 -13.70 19.86
N VAL A 125 8.60 -14.94 20.33
CA VAL A 125 8.08 -16.09 19.56
C VAL A 125 6.63 -15.83 19.15
N LEU A 126 5.77 -15.36 20.06
CA LEU A 126 4.37 -15.06 19.76
C LEU A 126 4.22 -14.00 18.66
N VAL A 127 4.97 -12.90 18.77
CA VAL A 127 4.97 -11.83 17.75
C VAL A 127 5.53 -12.34 16.43
N THR A 128 6.59 -13.16 16.47
CA THR A 128 7.21 -13.75 15.27
C THR A 128 6.25 -14.69 14.56
N LEU A 129 5.56 -15.56 15.28
CA LEU A 129 4.54 -16.46 14.73
C LEU A 129 3.37 -15.68 14.13
N ALA A 130 2.91 -14.61 14.80
CA ALA A 130 1.86 -13.74 14.27
C ALA A 130 2.29 -12.98 13.01
N ALA A 131 3.58 -12.62 12.90
CA ALA A 131 4.14 -11.95 11.74
C ALA A 131 4.45 -12.90 10.57
N ALA A 132 4.58 -14.21 10.83
CA ALA A 132 5.08 -15.19 9.87
C ALA A 132 4.36 -15.19 8.51
N PRO A 133 3.00 -15.14 8.42
CA PRO A 133 2.33 -15.08 7.12
C PRO A 133 2.72 -13.84 6.31
N ARG A 134 2.78 -12.67 6.96
CA ARG A 134 3.16 -11.41 6.29
C ARG A 134 4.62 -11.40 5.86
N ILE A 135 5.49 -12.06 6.62
CA ILE A 135 6.90 -12.23 6.27
C ILE A 135 7.02 -13.16 5.06
N ALA A 136 6.21 -14.22 4.99
CA ALA A 136 6.18 -15.15 3.86
C ALA A 136 5.74 -14.47 2.55
N ASP A 137 4.94 -13.41 2.62
CA ASP A 137 4.53 -12.61 1.46
C ASP A 137 5.62 -11.64 0.94
N LEU A 138 6.69 -11.38 1.71
CA LEU A 138 7.72 -10.40 1.36
C LEU A 138 8.42 -10.67 0.01
N PRO A 139 8.78 -11.91 -0.37
CA PRO A 139 9.38 -12.16 -1.67
C PRO A 139 8.47 -11.77 -2.83
N THR A 140 7.17 -12.09 -2.73
CA THR A 140 6.15 -11.70 -3.72
C THR A 140 5.99 -10.19 -3.78
N LEU A 141 5.91 -9.52 -2.63
CA LEU A 141 5.84 -8.05 -2.59
C LEU A 141 7.09 -7.40 -3.21
N ARG A 142 8.28 -7.97 -2.97
CA ARG A 142 9.53 -7.48 -3.57
C ARG A 142 9.54 -7.67 -5.09
N SER A 143 9.09 -8.82 -5.60
CA SER A 143 9.04 -9.05 -7.05
C SER A 143 8.03 -8.14 -7.73
N GLU A 144 6.85 -7.95 -7.13
CA GLU A 144 5.83 -7.02 -7.60
C GLU A 144 6.33 -5.56 -7.60
N GLN A 145 7.00 -5.13 -6.53
CA GLN A 145 7.59 -3.79 -6.46
C GLN A 145 8.69 -3.59 -7.49
N ALA A 146 9.59 -4.58 -7.64
CA ALA A 146 10.63 -4.54 -8.66
C ALA A 146 10.03 -4.47 -10.07
N TYR A 147 8.92 -5.17 -10.32
CA TYR A 147 8.18 -5.05 -11.57
C TYR A 147 7.62 -3.63 -11.77
N GLN A 148 6.96 -3.05 -10.77
CA GLN A 148 6.44 -1.67 -10.88
C GLN A 148 7.54 -0.63 -11.09
N TRP A 149 8.71 -0.83 -10.50
CA TRP A 149 9.88 0.03 -10.72
C TRP A 149 10.40 -0.08 -12.14
N ARG A 150 10.54 -1.31 -12.67
CA ARG A 150 10.89 -1.54 -14.08
C ARG A 150 9.85 -0.91 -15.01
N LEU A 151 8.56 -1.11 -14.75
CA LEU A 151 7.49 -0.51 -15.53
C LEU A 151 7.61 1.02 -15.60
N ALA A 152 7.93 1.69 -14.48
CA ALA A 152 8.14 3.12 -14.44
C ALA A 152 9.42 3.57 -15.17
N GLY A 153 10.53 2.83 -15.00
CA GLY A 153 11.79 3.09 -15.68
C GLY A 153 11.68 2.90 -17.20
N ASP A 154 11.20 1.75 -17.64
CA ASP A 154 11.04 1.39 -19.06
C ASP A 154 10.08 2.34 -19.79
N LEU A 155 9.09 2.93 -19.09
CA LEU A 155 8.21 3.94 -19.72
C LEU A 155 9.01 5.17 -20.14
N ALA A 156 10.07 5.50 -19.41
CA ALA A 156 10.92 6.61 -19.76
C ALA A 156 11.66 6.39 -21.07
N ASP A 157 12.15 5.18 -21.26
CA ASP A 157 12.83 4.76 -22.48
C ASP A 157 11.83 4.62 -23.63
N ALA A 158 10.62 4.13 -23.37
CA ALA A 158 9.55 4.04 -24.36
C ALA A 158 9.13 5.41 -24.90
N VAL A 159 8.97 6.41 -24.03
CA VAL A 159 8.68 7.79 -24.44
C VAL A 159 9.83 8.39 -25.25
N ALA A 160 11.08 8.14 -24.84
CA ALA A 160 12.25 8.61 -25.60
C ALA A 160 12.33 7.95 -26.99
N ALA A 161 12.10 6.63 -27.08
CA ALA A 161 12.06 5.89 -28.33
C ALA A 161 10.90 6.32 -29.24
N ALA A 162 9.82 6.86 -28.67
CA ALA A 162 8.71 7.48 -29.41
C ALA A 162 9.02 8.91 -29.91
N GLY A 163 10.25 9.40 -29.73
CA GLY A 163 10.66 10.76 -30.11
C GLY A 163 10.50 11.82 -29.01
N GLY A 164 10.22 11.40 -27.77
CA GLY A 164 10.04 12.29 -26.62
C GLY A 164 8.60 12.77 -26.42
N ALA A 165 8.40 13.54 -25.34
CA ALA A 165 7.07 14.00 -24.94
C ALA A 165 6.37 14.85 -26.01
N ASP A 166 7.12 15.75 -26.68
CA ASP A 166 6.56 16.62 -27.72
C ASP A 166 6.09 15.84 -28.94
N ALA A 167 6.86 14.82 -29.37
CA ALA A 167 6.47 13.96 -30.48
C ALA A 167 5.21 13.13 -30.15
N VAL A 168 5.12 12.62 -28.91
CA VAL A 168 3.94 11.90 -28.42
C VAL A 168 2.70 12.80 -28.48
N LEU A 169 2.81 14.05 -28.02
CA LEU A 169 1.70 15.01 -28.02
C LEU A 169 1.36 15.54 -29.41
N ALA A 170 2.36 15.71 -30.28
CA ALA A 170 2.17 16.12 -31.67
C ALA A 170 1.47 15.04 -32.50
N CYS A 171 1.73 13.76 -32.23
CA CYS A 171 1.02 12.65 -32.85
C CYS A 171 -0.45 12.57 -32.44
N GLY A 172 -0.84 13.19 -31.32
CA GLY A 172 -2.20 13.25 -30.82
C GLY A 172 -2.29 12.80 -29.37
N ARG A 173 -3.39 12.15 -29.01
CA ARG A 173 -3.65 11.74 -27.63
C ARG A 173 -2.87 10.48 -27.27
N PRO A 174 -2.10 10.45 -26.17
CA PRO A 174 -1.49 9.23 -25.69
C PRO A 174 -2.52 8.34 -24.98
N TYR A 175 -2.57 7.08 -25.41
CA TYR A 175 -3.38 6.02 -24.81
C TYR A 175 -2.49 5.08 -24.00
N VAL A 176 -2.93 4.79 -22.78
CA VAL A 176 -2.26 3.83 -21.89
C VAL A 176 -3.29 2.92 -21.26
N GLY A 177 -2.89 1.81 -20.66
CA GLY A 177 -3.87 0.95 -20.00
C GLY A 177 -4.35 1.53 -18.67
N ARG A 178 -5.49 1.02 -18.20
CA ARG A 178 -6.10 1.39 -16.92
C ARG A 178 -5.07 1.36 -15.78
N LEU A 179 -5.19 2.34 -14.89
CA LEU A 179 -4.27 2.59 -13.75
C LEU A 179 -2.87 3.14 -14.10
N ARG A 180 -2.51 3.28 -15.39
CA ARG A 180 -1.19 3.82 -15.81
C ARG A 180 -1.23 5.28 -16.25
N GLY A 181 -2.43 5.86 -16.36
CA GLY A 181 -2.65 7.27 -16.73
C GLY A 181 -1.80 8.27 -15.93
N PRO A 182 -1.79 8.22 -14.58
CA PRO A 182 -0.97 9.13 -13.77
C PRO A 182 0.53 8.99 -14.03
N LEU A 183 1.02 7.76 -14.22
CA LEU A 183 2.43 7.49 -14.49
C LEU A 183 2.85 8.10 -15.83
N MET A 184 2.04 7.89 -16.88
CA MET A 184 2.28 8.49 -18.20
C MET A 184 2.21 10.01 -18.16
N ALA A 185 1.15 10.57 -17.56
CA ALA A 185 0.96 12.01 -17.48
C ALA A 185 2.13 12.70 -16.76
N TYR A 186 2.60 12.11 -15.66
CA TYR A 186 3.80 12.56 -14.97
C TYR A 186 5.04 12.49 -15.87
N ARG A 187 5.21 11.38 -16.62
CA ARG A 187 6.40 11.16 -17.44
C ARG A 187 6.54 12.15 -18.60
N ILE A 188 5.43 12.55 -19.20
CA ILE A 188 5.40 13.53 -20.30
C ILE A 188 5.07 14.96 -19.85
N GLY A 189 4.93 15.19 -18.53
CA GLY A 189 4.76 16.53 -17.96
C GLY A 189 3.40 17.19 -18.24
N VAL A 190 2.31 16.42 -18.32
CA VAL A 190 0.96 16.94 -18.62
C VAL A 190 -0.04 16.61 -17.52
N ALA A 191 -1.19 17.30 -17.53
CA ALA A 191 -2.30 16.95 -16.67
C ALA A 191 -2.89 15.58 -17.05
N LYS A 192 -3.35 14.80 -16.05
CA LYS A 192 -3.85 13.44 -16.28
C LYS A 192 -4.92 13.35 -17.37
N HIS A 193 -5.82 14.32 -17.50
CA HIS A 193 -6.91 14.32 -18.49
C HIS A 193 -6.42 14.42 -19.95
N VAL A 194 -5.15 14.76 -20.18
CA VAL A 194 -4.54 14.75 -21.51
C VAL A 194 -4.23 13.33 -21.95
N VAL A 195 -3.94 12.44 -21.00
CA VAL A 195 -3.72 11.00 -21.22
C VAL A 195 -5.04 10.27 -21.01
N GLU A 196 -5.42 9.39 -21.93
CA GLU A 196 -6.70 8.69 -21.87
C GLU A 196 -6.49 7.21 -21.54
N PRO A 197 -6.55 6.80 -20.25
CA PRO A 197 -6.31 5.42 -19.85
C PRO A 197 -7.53 4.49 -20.01
N ASP A 198 -8.72 5.07 -20.21
CA ASP A 198 -10.00 4.36 -20.07
C ASP A 198 -10.79 4.26 -21.40
N ASP A 199 -10.44 5.05 -22.44
CA ASP A 199 -11.07 4.94 -23.76
C ASP A 199 -10.30 4.00 -24.72
N PRO A 200 -11.00 3.35 -25.66
CA PRO A 200 -10.36 2.66 -26.78
C PRO A 200 -9.47 3.60 -27.61
N PRO A 201 -8.24 3.18 -27.98
CA PRO A 201 -7.36 3.99 -28.81
C PRO A 201 -7.95 4.35 -30.18
N ARG A 202 -7.81 5.62 -30.57
CA ARG A 202 -8.30 6.15 -31.85
C ARG A 202 -7.25 7.05 -32.50
N PRO A 203 -7.02 6.96 -33.83
CA PRO A 203 -6.15 7.90 -34.52
C PRO A 203 -6.72 9.33 -34.53
N PRO A 204 -5.85 10.36 -34.59
CA PRO A 204 -4.41 10.25 -34.49
C PRO A 204 -3.94 10.09 -33.02
N GLY A 205 -2.91 9.27 -32.79
CA GLY A 205 -2.35 9.10 -31.45
C GLY A 205 -1.29 8.02 -31.31
N MET A 206 -0.81 7.83 -30.09
CA MET A 206 0.13 6.77 -29.72
C MET A 206 -0.42 5.90 -28.60
N VAL A 207 -0.17 4.60 -28.68
CA VAL A 207 -0.58 3.60 -27.68
C VAL A 207 0.65 3.04 -27.00
N PHE A 208 0.73 3.21 -25.68
CA PHE A 208 1.75 2.62 -24.85
C PHE A 208 1.14 1.41 -24.13
N ARG A 209 1.51 0.22 -24.57
CA ARG A 209 1.01 -1.05 -24.05
C ARG A 209 2.01 -1.68 -23.10
N SER A 210 1.52 -2.14 -21.97
CA SER A 210 2.30 -2.91 -21.00
C SER A 210 1.38 -3.80 -20.18
N ALA A 211 1.92 -4.88 -19.63
CA ALA A 211 1.22 -5.69 -18.65
C ALA A 211 1.14 -4.94 -17.31
N LEU A 212 0.09 -5.16 -16.51
CA LEU A 212 -0.03 -4.50 -15.19
C LEU A 212 0.80 -5.25 -14.14
N ARG A 213 0.96 -6.55 -14.35
CA ARG A 213 1.72 -7.52 -13.56
C ARG A 213 2.39 -8.49 -14.53
N ASP A 214 3.48 -9.13 -14.13
CA ASP A 214 4.26 -10.05 -14.99
C ASP A 214 3.41 -11.09 -15.73
N ALA A 215 2.37 -11.64 -15.09
CA ALA A 215 1.52 -12.69 -15.68
C ALA A 215 0.27 -12.18 -16.43
N SER A 216 0.09 -10.86 -16.58
CA SER A 216 -1.11 -10.29 -17.21
C SER A 216 -0.90 -9.93 -18.69
N SER A 217 -1.95 -9.96 -19.50
CA SER A 217 -1.89 -9.50 -20.88
C SER A 217 -1.58 -7.98 -20.95
N PRO A 218 -0.75 -7.54 -21.92
CA PRO A 218 -0.52 -6.12 -22.15
C PRO A 218 -1.79 -5.37 -22.54
N ALA A 219 -1.97 -4.19 -21.97
CA ALA A 219 -3.11 -3.31 -22.22
C ALA A 219 -2.65 -1.86 -22.49
N PRO A 220 -3.41 -1.05 -23.26
CA PRO A 220 -4.72 -1.38 -23.82
C PRO A 220 -4.59 -2.21 -25.10
N ASP A 221 -5.68 -2.79 -25.57
CA ASP A 221 -5.71 -3.36 -26.92
C ASP A 221 -5.65 -2.21 -27.95
N ALA A 222 -4.82 -2.40 -28.96
CA ALA A 222 -4.64 -1.43 -30.04
C ALA A 222 -5.34 -1.94 -31.30
N PRO A 223 -6.18 -1.11 -31.94
CA PRO A 223 -6.74 -1.44 -33.25
C PRO A 223 -5.65 -1.62 -34.33
N PRO A 224 -5.94 -2.33 -35.44
CA PRO A 224 -4.96 -2.64 -36.49
C PRO A 224 -4.30 -1.42 -37.16
N GLN A 225 -4.95 -0.25 -37.12
CA GLN A 225 -4.41 1.01 -37.65
C GLN A 225 -3.19 1.56 -36.91
N PHE A 226 -2.87 1.06 -35.71
CA PHE A 226 -1.68 1.46 -34.97
C PHE A 226 -0.52 0.50 -35.27
N ALA A 227 0.56 1.01 -35.85
CA ALA A 227 1.76 0.24 -36.15
C ALA A 227 2.78 0.36 -35.00
N GLU A 228 3.47 -0.73 -34.67
CA GLU A 228 4.56 -0.69 -33.68
C GLU A 228 5.71 0.17 -34.21
N ILE A 229 6.11 1.18 -33.43
CA ILE A 229 7.24 2.07 -33.76
C ILE A 229 8.43 1.86 -32.82
N ALA A 230 8.20 1.31 -31.63
CA ALA A 230 9.25 1.05 -30.66
C ALA A 230 8.84 -0.01 -29.63
N ARG A 231 9.85 -0.61 -29.01
CA ARG A 231 9.73 -1.47 -27.84
C ARG A 231 10.86 -1.15 -26.88
N ALA A 232 10.52 -0.92 -25.61
CA ALA A 232 11.48 -0.61 -24.56
C ALA A 232 11.08 -1.35 -23.29
N GLY A 233 11.87 -2.37 -22.94
CA GLY A 233 11.61 -3.23 -21.78
C GLY A 233 10.20 -3.81 -21.79
N THR A 234 9.42 -3.46 -20.75
CA THR A 234 8.04 -3.88 -20.54
C THR A 234 7.00 -3.16 -21.39
N TRP A 235 7.39 -2.19 -22.22
CA TRP A 235 6.50 -1.38 -23.05
C TRP A 235 6.63 -1.65 -24.54
N GLN A 236 5.48 -1.71 -25.20
CA GLN A 236 5.33 -1.65 -26.65
C GLN A 236 4.67 -0.31 -27.00
N VAL A 237 5.23 0.41 -27.97
CA VAL A 237 4.70 1.69 -28.46
C VAL A 237 4.18 1.51 -29.87
N LEU A 238 2.91 1.86 -30.07
CA LEU A 238 2.29 1.88 -31.39
C LEU A 238 1.83 3.29 -31.74
N ALA A 239 1.86 3.64 -33.02
CA ALA A 239 1.47 4.96 -33.49
C ALA A 239 0.57 4.88 -34.72
N ALA A 240 -0.33 5.85 -34.79
CA ALA A 240 -1.12 6.17 -35.97
C ALA A 240 -1.21 7.70 -36.04
N CYS A 241 -0.13 8.35 -36.51
CA CYS A 241 -0.07 9.81 -36.60
C CYS A 241 -0.53 10.29 -37.99
N ASN A 242 -1.15 11.48 -38.07
CA ASN A 242 -1.46 12.10 -39.35
C ASN A 242 -0.15 12.43 -40.10
N GLY A 243 0.21 11.63 -41.10
CA GLY A 243 1.35 11.92 -42.01
C GLY A 243 2.56 10.98 -41.94
N ALA A 244 2.50 9.84 -41.26
CA ALA A 244 3.65 8.91 -41.14
C ALA A 244 3.33 7.43 -41.39
N ILE A 245 2.56 7.12 -42.44
CA ILE A 245 2.61 5.80 -43.09
C ILE A 245 2.84 6.07 -44.58
N GLY A 246 4.11 6.26 -44.93
CA GLY A 246 4.55 6.62 -46.26
C GLY A 246 6.07 6.73 -46.34
N ALA A 247 6.77 5.64 -46.01
CA ALA A 247 8.08 5.24 -46.53
C ALA A 247 8.43 3.85 -45.99
#